data_AF-A0A952EF80-F1
#
_entry.id   AF-A0A952EF80-F1
#
_cell.length_a   1.000
_cell.length_b   1.000
_cell.length_c   1.000
_cell.angle_alpha   90.00
_cell.angle_beta   90.00
_cell.angle_gamma   90.00
#
_symmetry.space_group_name_H-M   'P 1'
#
loop_
_entity.id
_entity.type
_entity.pdbx_description
1 polymer ?
#
loop_
_entity_poly.entity_id
_entity_poly.type
_entity_poly.pdbx_seq_one_letter_code
_entity_poly.pdbx_strand_id
1 'polypeptide(L)'
;MMSKFKTMLLAGSFALAPLAATAQEAPVAEVVADDAQADVNSEGFAVDAKAKMQKDMDAAIALVEKMFDTSSLPPIEPARLTLAQQTMGALIPAGSLEKMIDNLYGKMFKTIMAELGGQSDLMLSIKTGVESDKIATLDEATKNKIADMFDPHRQERENQITRVIKPLISEALTDLERPMRDGMAKAYARKFSAAQLTDLNSFLATSTGRLYASEWMALQADPEVMVAVMKALPPMVTKFMDRGPQIEKDMKELPKEKQLSDFSDTELASLAKLMKVDVKVLKEQRDMWKTDVMEATDAVADASYDGSATDAAADAADASYDGSAADVAADAADAAANAAVAATDYASEDPAYDRSNWSAADLKRVEDLEAASAAAATAYLEAEAEAANKARERLDKAPSE
;
A
#
# COMPACT_ATOMS: atom_id res chain seq x y z
N MET A 1 4.37 4.90 -23.37
CA MET A 1 3.68 3.67 -22.89
C MET A 1 3.45 3.70 -21.35
N MET A 2 3.01 4.84 -20.79
CA MET A 2 2.90 5.07 -19.32
C MET A 2 1.47 4.98 -18.75
N SER A 3 0.50 4.45 -19.50
CA SER A 3 -0.92 4.48 -19.07
C SER A 3 -1.36 3.25 -18.24
N LYS A 4 -0.66 2.10 -18.36
CA LYS A 4 -1.08 0.84 -17.70
C LYS A 4 -0.49 0.61 -16.30
N PHE A 5 0.61 1.28 -15.95
CA PHE A 5 1.25 1.12 -14.63
C PHE A 5 0.54 1.95 -13.54
N LYS A 6 -0.04 3.11 -13.89
CA LYS A 6 -0.87 3.92 -12.97
C LYS A 6 -2.16 3.23 -12.55
N THR A 7 -2.76 2.41 -13.42
CA THR A 7 -4.01 1.69 -13.13
C THR A 7 -3.80 0.45 -12.23
N MET A 8 -2.61 -0.17 -12.27
CA MET A 8 -2.32 -1.33 -11.44
C MET A 8 -1.90 -0.94 -10.00
N LEU A 9 -1.31 0.24 -9.81
CA LEU A 9 -0.98 0.78 -8.49
C LEU A 9 -2.22 1.31 -7.75
N LEU A 10 -3.29 1.66 -8.47
CA LEU A 10 -4.58 2.05 -7.89
C LEU A 10 -5.47 0.87 -7.45
N ALA A 11 -5.14 -0.35 -7.89
CA ALA A 11 -5.90 -1.56 -7.53
C ALA A 11 -5.32 -2.34 -6.34
N GLY A 12 -4.11 -1.98 -5.87
CA GLY A 12 -3.39 -2.70 -4.81
C GLY A 12 -3.38 -2.03 -3.42
N SER A 13 -3.95 -0.83 -3.28
CA SER A 13 -3.82 0.01 -2.06
C SER A 13 -4.95 -0.15 -1.03
N PHE A 14 -5.80 -1.17 -1.14
CA PHE A 14 -6.94 -1.36 -0.23
C PHE A 14 -6.67 -2.11 1.09
N ALA A 15 -5.41 -2.40 1.43
CA ALA A 15 -5.08 -2.96 2.73
C ALA A 15 -3.86 -2.24 3.31
N LEU A 16 -4.06 -1.61 4.48
CA LEU A 16 -3.08 -0.89 5.32
C LEU A 16 -3.01 0.64 5.12
N ALA A 17 -4.13 1.32 5.41
CA ALA A 17 -4.09 2.70 5.90
C ALA A 17 -4.79 2.74 7.28
N PRO A 18 -4.24 3.42 8.29
CA PRO A 18 -5.02 3.77 9.47
C PRO A 18 -6.14 4.71 9.00
N LEU A 19 -7.36 4.50 9.51
CA LEU A 19 -8.55 5.32 9.27
C LEU A 19 -8.28 6.79 9.67
N ALA A 20 -7.60 7.53 8.80
CA ALA A 20 -7.71 8.97 8.71
C ALA A 20 -9.00 9.27 7.96
N ALA A 21 -9.77 10.22 8.50
CA ALA A 21 -10.99 10.74 7.92
C ALA A 21 -10.87 10.86 6.40
N THR A 22 -11.84 10.26 5.72
CA THR A 22 -11.94 10.22 4.26
C THR A 22 -11.85 11.64 3.69
N ALA A 23 -10.69 11.95 3.10
CA ALA A 23 -10.59 12.94 2.04
C ALA A 23 -11.48 12.43 0.91
N GLN A 24 -12.64 13.05 0.79
CA GLN A 24 -13.63 12.74 -0.22
C GLN A 24 -13.20 13.46 -1.51
N GLU A 25 -12.49 12.76 -2.38
CA GLU A 25 -12.50 13.10 -3.80
C GLU A 25 -13.53 12.17 -4.48
N ALA A 26 -14.72 12.74 -4.68
CA ALA A 26 -15.72 12.30 -5.63
C ALA A 26 -16.44 13.57 -6.14
N PRO A 27 -17.00 13.54 -7.37
CA PRO A 27 -16.90 14.60 -8.36
C PRO A 27 -17.84 15.79 -8.13
N VAL A 28 -17.46 16.90 -8.76
CA VAL A 28 -18.13 18.19 -8.83
C VAL A 28 -19.56 18.05 -9.35
N ALA A 29 -20.57 18.21 -8.48
CA ALA A 29 -21.85 18.90 -8.78
C ALA A 29 -22.84 18.72 -7.62
N GLU A 30 -22.60 19.39 -6.48
CA GLU A 30 -23.70 19.88 -5.67
C GLU A 30 -23.62 21.40 -5.71
N VAL A 31 -24.54 22.00 -6.47
CA VAL A 31 -24.80 23.43 -6.43
C VAL A 31 -25.10 23.76 -4.98
N VAL A 32 -24.14 24.41 -4.33
CA VAL A 32 -24.35 25.11 -3.06
C VAL A 32 -25.47 26.09 -3.32
N ALA A 33 -26.68 25.71 -2.90
CA ALA A 33 -27.69 26.68 -2.55
C ALA A 33 -27.07 27.49 -1.41
N ASP A 34 -26.71 28.71 -1.77
CA ASP A 34 -26.30 29.79 -0.90
C ASP A 34 -27.32 29.90 0.24
N ASP A 35 -26.95 29.45 1.43
CA ASP A 35 -27.42 30.07 2.67
C ASP A 35 -26.57 29.63 3.85
N ALA A 36 -25.85 30.62 4.38
CA ALA A 36 -25.23 30.67 5.70
C ALA A 36 -24.21 29.57 6.01
N GLN A 37 -22.96 29.88 5.68
CA GLN A 37 -21.78 29.78 6.56
C GLN A 37 -22.11 29.35 8.01
N ALA A 38 -22.37 28.05 8.21
CA ALA A 38 -22.48 27.46 9.53
C ALA A 38 -21.05 27.22 9.99
N ASP A 39 -20.63 28.02 10.97
CA ASP A 39 -19.38 27.91 11.70
C ASP A 39 -18.96 26.44 11.87
N VAL A 40 -17.81 26.08 11.30
CA VAL A 40 -17.11 24.79 11.47
C VAL A 40 -16.53 24.67 12.89
N ASN A 41 -17.11 25.38 13.85
CA ASN A 41 -16.63 25.57 15.20
C ASN A 41 -17.80 25.50 16.17
N SER A 42 -18.34 24.30 16.38
CA SER A 42 -19.18 24.04 17.54
C SER A 42 -18.99 22.62 18.04
N GLU A 43 -18.89 22.49 19.35
CA GLU A 43 -18.81 21.22 20.08
C GLU A 43 -19.91 20.22 19.66
N GLY A 44 -21.02 20.70 19.07
CA GLY A 44 -22.09 19.87 18.50
C GLY A 44 -21.64 18.94 17.37
N PHE A 45 -20.79 19.39 16.43
CA PHE A 45 -20.32 18.53 15.33
C PHE A 45 -19.41 17.40 15.85
N ALA A 46 -18.57 17.68 16.84
CA ALA A 46 -17.71 16.68 17.47
C ALA A 46 -18.52 15.67 18.29
N VAL A 47 -19.60 16.11 18.95
CA VAL A 47 -20.52 15.22 19.70
C VAL A 47 -21.27 14.29 18.73
N ASP A 48 -21.78 14.82 17.63
CA ASP A 48 -22.50 14.02 16.63
C ASP A 48 -21.57 13.03 15.90
N ALA A 49 -20.35 13.46 15.55
CA ALA A 49 -19.32 12.59 14.98
C ALA A 49 -18.92 11.47 15.95
N LYS A 50 -18.74 11.78 17.25
CA LYS A 50 -18.45 10.79 18.28
C LYS A 50 -19.61 9.81 18.47
N ALA A 51 -20.85 10.28 18.47
CA ALA A 51 -22.03 9.42 18.60
C ALA A 51 -22.16 8.47 17.40
N LYS A 52 -21.92 8.95 16.18
CA LYS A 52 -21.86 8.12 14.98
C LYS A 52 -20.75 7.08 15.06
N MET A 53 -19.54 7.50 15.43
CA MET A 53 -18.39 6.61 15.57
C MET A 53 -18.64 5.53 16.64
N GLN A 54 -19.26 5.89 17.76
CA GLN A 54 -19.62 4.92 18.80
C GLN A 54 -20.62 3.89 18.28
N LYS A 55 -21.65 4.32 17.55
CA LYS A 55 -22.64 3.41 16.95
C LYS A 55 -22.00 2.46 15.94
N ASP A 56 -21.10 2.96 15.10
CA ASP A 56 -20.40 2.16 14.11
C ASP A 56 -19.43 1.17 14.81
N MET A 57 -18.79 1.59 15.91
CA MET A 57 -17.97 0.73 16.77
C MET A 57 -18.79 -0.38 17.45
N ASP A 58 -19.95 -0.05 18.02
CA ASP A 58 -20.84 -1.02 18.67
C ASP A 58 -21.34 -2.07 17.66
N ALA A 59 -21.64 -1.66 16.43
CA ALA A 59 -22.01 -2.56 15.34
C ALA A 59 -20.83 -3.48 14.94
N ALA A 60 -19.61 -2.94 14.88
CA ALA A 60 -18.42 -3.74 14.63
C ALA A 60 -18.15 -4.74 15.76
N ILE A 61 -18.30 -4.34 17.02
CA ILE A 61 -18.19 -5.23 18.19
C ILE A 61 -19.22 -6.35 18.09
N ALA A 62 -20.49 -6.03 17.80
CA ALA A 62 -21.53 -7.04 17.65
C ALA A 62 -21.23 -8.05 16.52
N LEU A 63 -20.61 -7.59 15.41
CA LEU A 63 -20.16 -8.47 14.34
C LEU A 63 -19.02 -9.38 14.80
N VAL A 64 -18.03 -8.84 15.52
CA VAL A 64 -16.92 -9.61 16.08
C VAL A 64 -17.41 -10.63 17.09
N GLU A 65 -18.30 -10.25 18.01
CA GLU A 65 -18.92 -11.15 18.98
C GLU A 65 -19.68 -12.30 18.30
N LYS A 66 -20.37 -12.00 17.20
CA LYS A 66 -21.04 -13.03 16.39
C LYS A 66 -20.05 -13.96 15.67
N MET A 67 -18.95 -13.42 15.14
CA MET A 67 -17.92 -14.21 14.46
C MET A 67 -17.13 -15.09 15.44
N PHE A 68 -16.89 -14.59 16.64
CA PHE A 68 -16.11 -15.24 17.70
C PHE A 68 -16.99 -15.64 18.89
N ASP A 69 -18.20 -16.13 18.64
CA ASP A 69 -19.13 -16.53 19.70
C ASP A 69 -18.50 -17.59 20.61
N THR A 70 -18.29 -17.21 21.87
CA THR A 70 -17.67 -18.07 22.88
C THR A 70 -18.68 -18.83 23.74
N SER A 71 -19.99 -18.63 23.52
CA SER A 71 -21.06 -19.24 24.31
C SER A 71 -21.08 -20.77 24.23
N SER A 72 -20.62 -21.33 23.11
CA SER A 72 -20.51 -22.77 22.87
C SER A 72 -19.25 -23.41 23.45
N LEU A 73 -18.31 -22.60 23.98
CA LEU A 73 -17.06 -23.13 24.50
C LEU A 73 -17.29 -23.91 25.81
N PRO A 74 -16.50 -24.97 26.06
CA PRO A 74 -16.59 -25.73 27.30
C PRO A 74 -16.44 -24.84 28.55
N PRO A 75 -17.16 -25.16 29.63
CA PRO A 75 -17.05 -24.44 30.89
C PRO A 75 -15.63 -24.56 31.45
N ILE A 76 -15.16 -23.49 32.08
CA ILE A 76 -13.84 -23.43 32.69
C ILE A 76 -13.97 -23.70 34.19
N GLU A 77 -13.16 -24.62 34.69
CA GLU A 77 -13.07 -24.91 36.11
C GLU A 77 -12.35 -23.74 36.84
N PRO A 78 -12.92 -23.16 37.93
CA PRO A 78 -12.40 -21.93 38.54
C PRO A 78 -10.95 -22.01 39.04
N ALA A 79 -10.51 -23.15 39.59
CA ALA A 79 -9.13 -23.27 40.07
C ALA A 79 -8.14 -23.25 38.89
N ARG A 80 -8.49 -23.92 37.79
CA ARG A 80 -7.72 -23.87 36.55
C ARG A 80 -7.68 -22.47 35.93
N LEU A 81 -8.78 -21.72 35.98
CA LEU A 81 -8.78 -20.32 35.54
C LEU A 81 -7.80 -19.48 36.36
N THR A 82 -7.77 -19.67 37.67
CA THR A 82 -6.85 -18.96 38.57
C THR A 82 -5.38 -19.27 38.21
N LEU A 83 -5.05 -20.53 37.97
CA LEU A 83 -3.71 -20.93 37.53
C LEU A 83 -3.33 -20.31 36.18
N ALA A 84 -4.26 -20.27 35.23
CA ALA A 84 -4.03 -19.66 33.91
C ALA A 84 -3.88 -18.13 34.00
N GLN A 85 -4.64 -17.47 34.87
CA GLN A 85 -4.48 -16.04 35.14
C GLN A 85 -3.09 -15.74 35.73
N GLN A 86 -2.60 -16.58 36.63
CA GLN A 86 -1.22 -16.48 37.12
C GLN A 86 -0.20 -16.65 35.97
N THR A 87 -0.39 -17.64 35.09
CA THR A 87 0.48 -17.84 33.92
C THR A 87 0.49 -16.63 33.00
N MET A 88 -0.68 -16.05 32.71
CA MET A 88 -0.79 -14.88 31.83
C MET A 88 -0.29 -13.59 32.48
N GLY A 89 -0.45 -13.43 33.79
CA GLY A 89 0.16 -12.32 34.53
C GLY A 89 1.69 -12.39 34.50
N ALA A 90 2.25 -13.60 34.49
CA ALA A 90 3.70 -13.80 34.35
C ALA A 90 4.18 -13.62 32.90
N LEU A 91 3.45 -14.11 31.89
CA LEU A 91 3.80 -14.01 30.47
C LEU A 91 3.58 -12.62 29.87
N ILE A 92 2.59 -11.89 30.38
CA ILE A 92 2.25 -10.53 29.93
C ILE A 92 2.23 -9.61 31.15
N PRO A 93 3.40 -9.28 31.74
CA PRO A 93 3.47 -8.27 32.79
C PRO A 93 2.87 -6.93 32.36
N ALA A 94 2.60 -6.05 33.32
CA ALA A 94 2.20 -4.68 33.02
C ALA A 94 3.29 -3.97 32.18
N GLY A 95 2.87 -3.27 31.12
CA GLY A 95 3.77 -2.57 30.18
C GLY A 95 4.42 -3.46 29.13
N SER A 96 4.00 -4.73 29.00
CA SER A 96 4.54 -5.64 27.99
C SER A 96 4.16 -5.22 26.57
N LEU A 97 2.96 -4.68 26.36
CA LEU A 97 2.55 -4.18 25.05
C LEU A 97 3.31 -2.91 24.68
N GLU A 98 3.51 -2.01 25.64
CA GLU A 98 4.35 -0.82 25.44
C GLU A 98 5.79 -1.20 25.12
N LYS A 99 6.39 -2.14 25.87
CA LYS A 99 7.74 -2.65 25.59
C LYS A 99 7.85 -3.31 24.21
N MET A 100 6.86 -4.14 23.83
CA MET A 100 6.81 -4.76 22.52
C MET A 100 6.78 -3.69 21.42
N ILE A 101 5.96 -2.65 21.59
CA ILE A 101 5.88 -1.54 20.65
C ILE A 101 7.16 -0.72 20.64
N ASP A 102 7.73 -0.37 21.79
CA ASP A 102 8.99 0.35 21.85
C ASP A 102 10.15 -0.44 21.20
N ASN A 103 10.14 -1.77 21.29
CA ASN A 103 11.13 -2.62 20.61
C ASN A 103 10.89 -2.74 19.10
N LEU A 104 9.64 -2.91 18.66
CA LEU A 104 9.22 -2.93 17.25
C LEU A 104 9.47 -1.58 16.56
N TYR A 105 9.01 -0.53 17.21
CA TYR A 105 8.79 0.79 16.64
C TYR A 105 9.87 1.76 17.08
N GLY A 106 10.54 1.60 18.22
CA GLY A 106 11.50 2.62 18.70
C GLY A 106 12.55 3.03 17.65
N LYS A 107 13.07 2.09 16.86
CA LYS A 107 13.95 2.37 15.72
C LYS A 107 13.17 2.49 14.40
N MET A 108 12.25 1.57 14.13
CA MET A 108 11.48 1.55 12.87
C MET A 108 10.52 2.73 12.73
N PHE A 109 9.75 3.08 13.77
CA PHE A 109 8.91 4.28 13.82
C PHE A 109 9.74 5.57 13.75
N LYS A 110 10.94 5.63 14.35
CA LYS A 110 11.82 6.79 14.10
C LYS A 110 12.20 6.89 12.63
N THR A 111 12.56 5.77 11.99
CA THR A 111 12.87 5.73 10.56
C THR A 111 11.65 6.08 9.70
N ILE A 112 10.48 5.51 10.00
CA ILE A 112 9.22 5.80 9.29
C ILE A 112 8.80 7.25 9.51
N MET A 113 8.93 7.82 10.71
CA MET A 113 8.62 9.22 10.98
C MET A 113 9.62 10.17 10.31
N ALA A 114 10.87 9.75 10.12
CA ALA A 114 11.83 10.48 9.30
C ALA A 114 11.45 10.41 7.81
N GLU A 115 11.02 9.23 7.33
CA GLU A 115 10.64 8.98 5.93
C GLU A 115 9.24 9.51 5.56
N LEU A 116 8.34 9.65 6.52
CA LEU A 116 7.04 10.33 6.38
C LEU A 116 7.10 11.78 6.83
N GLY A 117 8.24 12.19 7.41
CA GLY A 117 8.53 13.58 7.72
C GLY A 117 8.53 14.39 6.43
N GLY A 118 8.15 15.67 6.53
CA GLY A 118 7.96 16.53 5.36
C GLY A 118 9.23 16.79 4.51
N GLN A 119 10.37 16.19 4.86
CA GLN A 119 11.68 16.37 4.21
C GLN A 119 12.14 15.14 3.43
N SER A 120 11.43 14.01 3.53
CA SER A 120 11.83 12.80 2.80
C SER A 120 11.63 12.99 1.29
N ASP A 121 12.44 12.27 0.53
CA ASP A 121 12.37 12.31 -0.94
C ASP A 121 10.99 11.86 -1.43
N LEU A 122 10.42 10.85 -0.78
CA LEU A 122 9.07 10.35 -1.05
C LEU A 122 7.99 11.40 -0.77
N MET A 123 8.02 12.07 0.39
CA MET A 123 6.97 13.03 0.75
C MET A 123 7.07 14.31 -0.06
N LEU A 124 8.29 14.76 -0.36
CA LEU A 124 8.51 15.86 -1.28
C LEU A 124 8.05 15.48 -2.70
N SER A 125 8.29 14.25 -3.15
CA SER A 125 7.78 13.75 -4.44
C SER A 125 6.27 13.79 -4.50
N ILE A 126 5.58 13.24 -3.48
CA ILE A 126 4.12 13.26 -3.40
C ILE A 126 3.57 14.70 -3.40
N LYS A 127 4.23 15.63 -2.69
CA LYS A 127 3.77 17.03 -2.58
C LYS A 127 4.06 17.87 -3.81
N THR A 128 5.17 17.62 -4.51
CA THR A 128 5.65 18.45 -5.62
C THR A 128 5.38 17.83 -6.98
N GLY A 129 5.09 16.53 -7.05
CA GLY A 129 5.00 15.76 -8.29
C GLY A 129 6.35 15.48 -8.95
N VAL A 130 7.46 15.85 -8.31
CA VAL A 130 8.83 15.60 -8.82
C VAL A 130 9.29 14.22 -8.39
N GLU A 131 9.82 13.43 -9.32
CA GLU A 131 10.32 12.08 -9.05
C GLU A 131 11.35 12.05 -7.90
N SER A 132 11.25 11.05 -7.03
CA SER A 132 12.06 10.94 -5.80
C SER A 132 13.56 10.92 -6.10
N ASP A 133 13.99 10.31 -7.20
CA ASP A 133 15.41 10.25 -7.60
C ASP A 133 15.98 11.64 -7.91
N LYS A 134 15.17 12.54 -8.49
CA LYS A 134 15.58 13.92 -8.76
C LYS A 134 15.68 14.71 -7.47
N ILE A 135 14.75 14.50 -6.54
CA ILE A 135 14.80 15.12 -5.21
C ILE A 135 16.00 14.61 -4.43
N ALA A 136 16.34 13.33 -4.54
CA ALA A 136 17.46 12.70 -3.86
C ALA A 136 18.80 13.40 -4.17
N THR A 137 18.96 13.97 -5.37
CA THR A 137 20.16 14.73 -5.78
C THR A 137 20.33 16.09 -5.08
N LEU A 138 19.27 16.61 -4.47
CA LEU A 138 19.33 17.88 -3.74
C LEU A 138 20.08 17.72 -2.42
N ASP A 139 20.79 18.75 -1.99
CA ASP A 139 21.39 18.78 -0.67
C ASP A 139 20.33 18.94 0.42
N GLU A 140 20.66 18.48 1.64
CA GLU A 140 19.72 18.56 2.78
C GLU A 140 19.26 19.98 3.09
N ALA A 141 20.10 21.01 2.94
CA ALA A 141 19.69 22.38 3.25
C ALA A 141 18.64 22.88 2.25
N THR A 142 18.73 22.47 0.99
CA THR A 142 17.72 22.75 -0.03
C THR A 142 16.42 21.99 0.26
N LYS A 143 16.48 20.69 0.56
CA LYS A 143 15.31 19.90 0.97
C LYS A 143 14.62 20.50 2.21
N ASN A 144 15.41 20.97 3.16
CA ASN A 144 14.91 21.63 4.37
C ASN A 144 14.13 22.89 4.05
N LYS A 145 14.66 23.75 3.18
CA LYS A 145 13.96 24.97 2.74
C LYS A 145 12.67 24.64 2.00
N ILE A 146 12.67 23.67 1.10
CA ILE A 146 11.46 23.24 0.37
C ILE A 146 10.41 22.74 1.37
N ALA A 147 10.81 21.90 2.31
CA ALA A 147 9.92 21.40 3.33
C ALA A 147 9.42 22.51 4.28
N ASP A 148 10.21 23.54 4.57
CA ASP A 148 9.83 24.70 5.38
C ASP A 148 8.82 25.57 4.62
N MET A 149 8.88 25.63 3.29
CA MET A 149 7.88 26.32 2.46
C MET A 149 6.50 25.66 2.56
N PHE A 150 6.44 24.31 2.63
CA PHE A 150 5.19 23.58 2.83
C PHE A 150 4.72 23.61 4.29
N ASP A 151 5.65 23.62 5.23
CA ASP A 151 5.36 23.61 6.65
C ASP A 151 6.43 24.38 7.46
N PRO A 152 6.21 25.70 7.71
CA PRO A 152 7.12 26.50 8.53
C PRO A 152 7.17 26.09 10.01
N HIS A 153 6.15 25.38 10.49
CA HIS A 153 5.99 24.97 11.90
C HIS A 153 6.21 23.47 12.07
N ARG A 154 6.90 22.81 11.13
CA ARG A 154 6.98 21.34 11.06
C ARG A 154 7.57 20.74 12.33
N GLN A 155 8.68 21.30 12.81
CA GLN A 155 9.31 20.85 14.05
C GLN A 155 8.38 21.03 15.25
N GLU A 156 7.60 22.11 15.31
CA GLU A 156 6.62 22.32 16.37
C GLU A 156 5.49 21.30 16.31
N ARG A 157 5.02 20.97 15.09
CA ARG A 157 4.03 19.90 14.85
C ARG A 157 4.57 18.53 15.24
N GLU A 158 5.77 18.17 14.82
CA GLU A 158 6.43 16.91 15.18
C GLU A 158 6.60 16.78 16.70
N ASN A 159 7.01 17.88 17.36
CA ASN A 159 7.12 17.94 18.82
C ASN A 159 5.76 17.82 19.51
N GLN A 160 4.71 18.44 18.97
CA GLN A 160 3.35 18.31 19.51
C GLN A 160 2.79 16.91 19.33
N ILE A 161 2.96 16.30 18.15
CA ILE A 161 2.58 14.91 17.88
C ILE A 161 3.25 13.99 18.89
N THR A 162 4.57 14.13 19.10
CA THR A 162 5.29 13.31 20.08
C THR A 162 4.78 13.52 21.50
N ARG A 163 4.46 14.77 21.87
CA ARG A 163 3.98 15.13 23.21
C ARG A 163 2.56 14.63 23.50
N VAL A 164 1.69 14.61 22.50
CA VAL A 164 0.26 14.29 22.67
C VAL A 164 -0.04 12.83 22.31
N ILE A 165 0.46 12.36 21.16
CA ILE A 165 0.12 11.03 20.64
C ILE A 165 0.83 9.93 21.41
N LYS A 166 2.11 10.11 21.79
CA LYS A 166 2.85 9.05 22.49
C LYS A 166 2.19 8.66 23.82
N PRO A 167 1.83 9.60 24.73
CA PRO A 167 1.14 9.23 25.97
C PRO A 167 -0.21 8.56 25.72
N LEU A 168 -0.99 9.03 24.74
CA LEU A 168 -2.28 8.42 24.39
C LEU A 168 -2.13 6.98 23.90
N ILE A 169 -1.09 6.70 23.10
CA ILE A 169 -0.77 5.33 22.69
C ILE A 169 -0.40 4.49 23.91
N SER A 170 0.50 4.96 24.80
CA SER A 170 0.87 4.23 26.01
C SER A 170 -0.33 3.94 26.92
N GLU A 171 -1.24 4.91 27.09
CA GLU A 171 -2.49 4.75 27.84
C GLU A 171 -3.39 3.69 27.20
N ALA A 172 -3.64 3.80 25.90
CA ALA A 172 -4.46 2.83 25.17
C ALA A 172 -3.88 1.40 25.23
N LEU A 173 -2.55 1.26 25.14
CA LEU A 173 -1.90 -0.05 25.29
C LEU A 173 -2.07 -0.62 26.69
N THR A 174 -1.91 0.22 27.71
CA THR A 174 -2.14 -0.17 29.10
C THR A 174 -3.57 -0.68 29.32
N ASP A 175 -4.55 0.02 28.73
CA ASP A 175 -5.97 -0.37 28.81
C ASP A 175 -6.27 -1.69 28.09
N LEU A 176 -5.55 -2.00 27.01
CA LEU A 176 -5.69 -3.25 26.25
C LEU A 176 -5.08 -4.46 26.95
N GLU A 177 -4.05 -4.28 27.77
CA GLU A 177 -3.32 -5.40 28.36
C GLU A 177 -4.18 -6.29 29.24
N ARG A 178 -5.08 -5.69 30.04
CA ARG A 178 -5.94 -6.43 30.95
C ARG A 178 -6.96 -7.32 30.22
N PRO A 179 -7.82 -6.80 29.31
CA PRO A 179 -8.76 -7.64 28.58
C PRO A 179 -8.05 -8.69 27.72
N MET A 180 -6.89 -8.37 27.15
CA MET A 180 -6.06 -9.35 26.43
C MET A 180 -5.61 -10.49 27.34
N ARG A 181 -5.03 -10.17 28.51
CA ARG A 181 -4.64 -11.17 29.53
C ARG A 181 -5.82 -12.03 29.96
N ASP A 182 -6.98 -11.44 30.21
CA ASP A 182 -8.18 -12.16 30.65
C ASP A 182 -8.70 -13.10 29.57
N GLY A 183 -8.72 -12.66 28.31
CA GLY A 183 -9.07 -13.49 27.16
C GLY A 183 -8.12 -14.68 26.99
N MET A 184 -6.81 -14.42 27.06
CA MET A 184 -5.78 -15.46 26.97
C MET A 184 -5.83 -16.44 28.15
N ALA A 185 -6.08 -15.96 29.37
CA ALA A 185 -6.20 -16.82 30.56
C ALA A 185 -7.37 -17.81 30.41
N LYS A 186 -8.52 -17.34 29.89
CA LYS A 186 -9.65 -18.22 29.57
C LYS A 186 -9.30 -19.24 28.48
N ALA A 187 -8.56 -18.85 27.45
CA ALA A 187 -8.11 -19.78 26.42
C ALA A 187 -7.14 -20.84 26.99
N TYR A 188 -6.16 -20.42 27.79
CA TYR A 188 -5.19 -21.30 28.43
C TYR A 188 -5.84 -22.27 29.40
N ALA A 189 -6.80 -21.82 30.21
CA ALA A 189 -7.54 -22.69 31.12
C ALA A 189 -8.35 -23.77 30.36
N ARG A 190 -8.79 -23.51 29.12
CA ARG A 190 -9.44 -24.56 28.31
C ARG A 190 -8.45 -25.52 27.66
N LYS A 191 -7.25 -25.05 27.31
CA LYS A 191 -6.24 -25.82 26.56
C LYS A 191 -5.34 -26.67 27.45
N PHE A 192 -5.00 -26.19 28.65
CA PHE A 192 -4.04 -26.83 29.54
C PHE A 192 -4.72 -27.38 30.79
N SER A 193 -4.20 -28.49 31.31
CA SER A 193 -4.59 -29.03 32.60
C SER A 193 -4.00 -28.20 33.77
N ALA A 194 -4.56 -28.38 34.97
CA ALA A 194 -4.04 -27.72 36.17
C ALA A 194 -2.58 -28.09 36.46
N ALA A 195 -2.17 -29.34 36.23
CA ALA A 195 -0.79 -29.78 36.38
C ALA A 195 0.14 -29.04 35.41
N GLN A 196 -0.21 -28.98 34.13
CA GLN A 196 0.58 -28.27 33.12
C GLN A 196 0.69 -26.77 33.41
N LEU A 197 -0.39 -26.13 33.86
CA LEU A 197 -0.35 -24.71 34.26
C LEU A 197 0.55 -24.50 35.48
N THR A 198 0.56 -25.44 36.42
CA THR A 198 1.44 -25.41 37.59
C THR A 198 2.91 -25.56 37.19
N ASP A 199 3.21 -26.46 36.24
CA ASP A 199 4.56 -26.64 35.70
C ASP A 199 5.03 -25.37 34.98
N LEU A 200 4.17 -24.77 34.15
CA LEU A 200 4.43 -23.50 33.48
C LEU A 200 4.71 -22.39 34.50
N ASN A 201 3.86 -22.25 35.52
CA ASN A 201 4.05 -21.25 36.57
C ASN A 201 5.36 -21.47 37.34
N SER A 202 5.76 -22.72 37.56
CA SER A 202 7.03 -23.06 38.21
C SER A 202 8.23 -22.67 37.33
N PHE A 203 8.17 -22.93 36.02
CA PHE A 203 9.18 -22.49 35.07
C PHE A 203 9.28 -20.96 35.02
N LEU A 204 8.14 -20.27 34.88
CA LEU A 204 8.06 -18.80 34.80
C LEU A 204 8.53 -18.11 36.09
N ALA A 205 8.47 -18.80 37.23
CA ALA A 205 9.03 -18.33 38.49
C ALA A 205 10.57 -18.45 38.58
N THR A 206 11.23 -19.10 37.61
CA THR A 206 12.70 -19.12 37.54
C THR A 206 13.25 -17.82 36.93
N SER A 207 14.54 -17.54 37.10
CA SER A 207 15.18 -16.37 36.47
C SER A 207 15.10 -16.44 34.94
N THR A 208 15.32 -17.61 34.36
CA THR A 208 15.19 -17.84 32.91
C THR A 208 13.75 -17.69 32.44
N GLY A 209 12.79 -18.24 33.19
CA GLY A 209 11.37 -18.14 32.85
C GLY A 209 10.84 -16.71 32.89
N ARG A 210 11.27 -15.90 33.86
CA ARG A 210 10.96 -14.46 33.91
C ARG A 210 11.54 -13.71 32.71
N LEU A 211 12.79 -13.98 32.35
CA LEU A 211 13.41 -13.36 31.18
C LEU A 211 12.64 -13.76 29.90
N TYR A 212 12.40 -15.06 29.71
CA TYR A 212 11.63 -15.57 28.58
C TYR A 212 10.28 -14.87 28.47
N ALA A 213 9.52 -14.80 29.57
CA ALA A 213 8.22 -14.12 29.58
C ALA A 213 8.32 -12.64 29.19
N SER A 214 9.31 -11.92 29.73
CA SER A 214 9.48 -10.48 29.45
C SER A 214 9.90 -10.17 28.02
N GLU A 215 10.41 -11.17 27.29
CA GLU A 215 10.84 -11.05 25.89
C GLU A 215 9.86 -11.72 24.92
N TRP A 216 8.98 -12.62 25.38
CA TRP A 216 8.19 -13.49 24.52
C TRP A 216 7.34 -12.75 23.48
N MET A 217 6.61 -11.70 23.88
CA MET A 217 5.84 -10.89 22.92
C MET A 217 6.73 -10.03 22.03
N ALA A 218 7.82 -9.48 22.57
CA ALA A 218 8.75 -8.65 21.80
C ALA A 218 9.50 -9.47 20.73
N LEU A 219 9.82 -10.73 21.00
CA LEU A 219 10.51 -11.63 20.07
C LEU A 219 9.67 -11.97 18.83
N GLN A 220 8.34 -12.00 18.94
CA GLN A 220 7.46 -12.16 17.75
C GLN A 220 7.56 -10.98 16.79
N ALA A 221 8.08 -9.89 17.32
CA ALA A 221 8.12 -8.57 16.75
C ALA A 221 9.57 -8.14 16.48
N ASP A 222 10.50 -9.11 16.57
CA ASP A 222 11.92 -8.89 16.41
C ASP A 222 12.23 -8.42 14.97
N PRO A 223 13.14 -7.45 14.78
CA PRO A 223 13.51 -6.95 13.45
C PRO A 223 13.99 -8.06 12.49
N GLU A 224 14.71 -9.08 12.98
CA GLU A 224 15.16 -10.18 12.13
C GLU A 224 13.98 -11.02 11.63
N VAL A 225 12.99 -11.26 12.51
CA VAL A 225 11.73 -11.94 12.14
C VAL A 225 10.97 -11.10 11.10
N MET A 226 10.83 -9.80 11.33
CA MET A 226 10.08 -8.91 10.43
C MET A 226 10.75 -8.78 9.05
N VAL A 227 12.08 -8.65 9.01
CA VAL A 227 12.84 -8.62 7.75
C VAL A 227 12.69 -9.93 6.99
N ALA A 228 12.75 -11.07 7.68
CA ALA A 228 12.55 -12.37 7.05
C ALA A 228 11.14 -12.49 6.43
N VAL A 229 10.11 -12.03 7.14
CA VAL A 229 8.73 -11.99 6.63
C VAL A 229 8.63 -11.04 5.42
N MET A 230 9.17 -9.83 5.50
CA MET A 230 9.16 -8.88 4.37
C MET A 230 9.85 -9.44 3.14
N LYS A 231 11.00 -10.12 3.30
CA LYS A 231 11.70 -10.79 2.19
C LYS A 231 10.91 -11.95 1.60
N ALA A 232 9.98 -12.53 2.35
CA ALA A 232 9.09 -13.58 1.86
C ALA A 232 7.87 -13.04 1.09
N LEU A 233 7.59 -11.73 1.14
CA LEU A 233 6.43 -11.13 0.45
C LEU A 233 6.56 -11.08 -1.08
N PRO A 234 7.68 -10.61 -1.69
CA PRO A 234 7.76 -10.54 -3.15
C PRO A 234 7.51 -11.89 -3.85
N PRO A 235 8.08 -13.03 -3.40
CA PRO A 235 7.77 -14.33 -3.98
C PRO A 235 6.29 -14.73 -3.86
N MET A 236 5.60 -14.31 -2.80
CA MET A 236 4.15 -14.52 -2.66
C MET A 236 3.37 -13.70 -3.71
N VAL A 237 3.72 -12.43 -3.90
CA VAL A 237 3.08 -11.56 -4.91
C VAL A 237 3.31 -12.12 -6.31
N THR A 238 4.53 -12.56 -6.64
CA THR A 238 4.83 -13.22 -7.91
C THR A 238 3.95 -14.45 -8.14
N LYS A 239 3.75 -15.30 -7.12
CA LYS A 239 2.84 -16.45 -7.22
C LYS A 239 1.40 -16.04 -7.54
N PHE A 240 0.91 -14.94 -6.97
CA PHE A 240 -0.43 -14.43 -7.31
C PHE A 240 -0.48 -13.90 -8.76
N MET A 241 0.56 -13.20 -9.21
CA MET A 241 0.65 -12.70 -10.59
C MET A 241 0.71 -13.85 -11.61
N ASP A 242 1.51 -14.89 -11.34
CA ASP A 242 1.63 -16.07 -12.20
C ASP A 242 0.32 -16.85 -12.31
N ARG A 243 -0.50 -16.81 -11.26
CA ARG A 243 -1.84 -17.41 -11.23
C ARG A 243 -2.92 -16.50 -11.80
N GLY A 244 -2.61 -15.22 -12.07
CA GLY A 244 -3.52 -14.23 -12.62
C GLY A 244 -4.30 -14.71 -13.86
N PRO A 245 -3.66 -15.33 -14.87
CA PRO A 245 -4.37 -15.82 -16.05
C PRO A 245 -5.40 -16.92 -15.75
N GLN A 246 -5.10 -17.79 -14.79
CA GLN A 246 -6.02 -18.85 -14.37
C GLN A 246 -7.19 -18.25 -13.56
N ILE A 247 -6.90 -17.32 -12.65
CA ILE A 247 -7.93 -16.60 -11.89
C ILE A 247 -8.83 -15.80 -12.84
N GLU A 248 -8.27 -15.11 -13.84
CA GLU A 248 -9.04 -14.37 -14.84
C GLU A 248 -9.95 -15.30 -15.66
N LYS A 249 -9.45 -16.47 -16.05
CA LYS A 249 -10.26 -17.50 -16.73
C LYS A 249 -11.43 -17.94 -15.84
N ASP A 250 -11.15 -18.29 -14.59
CA ASP A 250 -12.17 -18.78 -13.65
C ASP A 250 -13.20 -17.69 -13.31
N MET A 251 -12.78 -16.42 -13.25
CA MET A 251 -13.68 -15.27 -13.03
C MET A 251 -14.48 -14.89 -14.28
N LYS A 252 -13.96 -15.11 -15.50
CA LYS A 252 -14.72 -14.93 -16.75
C LYS A 252 -15.87 -15.92 -16.91
N GLU A 253 -15.79 -17.08 -16.26
CA GLU A 253 -16.87 -18.07 -16.23
C GLU A 253 -18.03 -17.64 -15.31
N LEU A 254 -17.78 -16.70 -14.39
CA LEU A 254 -18.82 -16.11 -13.55
C LEU A 254 -19.49 -14.93 -14.28
N PRO A 255 -20.83 -14.80 -14.21
CA PRO A 255 -21.49 -13.59 -14.69
C PRO A 255 -20.95 -12.39 -13.92
N LYS A 256 -20.73 -11.26 -14.61
CA LYS A 256 -20.32 -10.00 -13.97
C LYS A 256 -21.26 -9.71 -12.81
N GLU A 257 -20.70 -9.34 -11.66
CA GLU A 257 -21.49 -8.87 -10.54
C GLU A 257 -22.36 -7.69 -11.01
N LYS A 258 -23.67 -7.80 -10.77
CA LYS A 258 -24.59 -6.71 -11.12
C LYS A 258 -24.21 -5.49 -10.28
N GLN A 259 -23.86 -4.41 -10.94
CA GLN A 259 -23.70 -3.11 -10.28
C GLN A 259 -25.06 -2.43 -10.15
N LEU A 260 -25.22 -1.45 -9.26
CA LEU A 260 -26.47 -0.70 -9.10
C LEU A 260 -26.99 -0.14 -10.43
N SER A 261 -26.09 0.28 -11.33
CA SER A 261 -26.35 0.71 -12.71
C SER A 261 -27.11 -0.32 -13.56
N ASP A 262 -26.93 -1.61 -13.29
CA ASP A 262 -27.56 -2.73 -13.98
C ASP A 262 -28.97 -3.08 -13.45
N PHE A 263 -29.39 -2.48 -12.33
CA PHE A 263 -30.71 -2.74 -11.75
C PHE A 263 -31.79 -1.94 -12.48
N SER A 264 -32.83 -2.64 -12.92
CA SER A 264 -34.06 -2.01 -13.40
C SER A 264 -34.77 -1.24 -12.27
N ASP A 265 -35.66 -0.31 -12.63
CA ASP A 265 -36.49 0.42 -11.67
C ASP A 265 -37.29 -0.50 -10.74
N THR A 266 -37.72 -1.65 -11.25
CA THR A 266 -38.46 -2.67 -10.50
C THR A 266 -37.56 -3.44 -9.53
N GLU A 267 -36.33 -3.76 -9.95
CA GLU A 267 -35.33 -4.37 -9.08
C GLU A 267 -34.86 -3.39 -8.00
N LEU A 268 -34.70 -2.10 -8.33
CA LEU A 268 -34.40 -1.05 -7.35
C LEU A 268 -35.55 -0.84 -6.36
N ALA A 269 -36.81 -0.88 -6.79
CA ALA A 269 -37.95 -0.80 -5.87
C ALA A 269 -37.99 -2.01 -4.92
N SER A 270 -37.62 -3.19 -5.42
CA SER A 270 -37.49 -4.41 -4.63
C SER A 270 -36.33 -4.31 -3.64
N LEU A 271 -35.17 -3.80 -4.08
CA LEU A 271 -33.99 -3.56 -3.26
C LEU A 271 -34.26 -2.51 -2.18
N ALA A 272 -34.92 -1.40 -2.52
CA ALA A 272 -35.34 -0.34 -1.60
C ALA A 272 -36.24 -0.90 -0.49
N LYS A 273 -37.20 -1.77 -0.85
CA LYS A 273 -38.07 -2.44 0.11
C LYS A 273 -37.30 -3.40 1.04
N LEU A 274 -36.32 -4.13 0.52
CA LEU A 274 -35.48 -5.04 1.30
C LEU A 274 -34.54 -4.27 2.26
N MET A 275 -33.95 -3.19 1.77
CA MET A 275 -33.03 -2.33 2.54
C MET A 275 -33.77 -1.33 3.45
N LYS A 276 -35.09 -1.20 3.31
CA LYS A 276 -35.95 -0.24 4.01
C LYS A 276 -35.51 1.21 3.80
N VAL A 277 -35.08 1.53 2.59
CA VAL A 277 -34.69 2.88 2.16
C VAL A 277 -35.67 3.37 1.09
N ASP A 278 -35.71 4.69 0.87
CA ASP A 278 -36.50 5.23 -0.23
C ASP A 278 -35.86 4.84 -1.58
N VAL A 279 -36.69 4.41 -2.52
CA VAL A 279 -36.24 4.01 -3.87
C VAL A 279 -35.59 5.17 -4.62
N LYS A 280 -35.94 6.43 -4.30
CA LYS A 280 -35.33 7.63 -4.88
C LYS A 280 -33.84 7.70 -4.58
N VAL A 281 -33.42 7.37 -3.35
CA VAL A 281 -32.00 7.38 -2.96
C VAL A 281 -31.19 6.38 -3.80
N LEU A 282 -31.75 5.19 -4.05
CA LEU A 282 -31.09 4.17 -4.87
C LEU A 282 -31.09 4.53 -6.37
N LYS A 283 -32.11 5.24 -6.85
CA LYS A 283 -32.17 5.74 -8.23
C LYS A 283 -31.17 6.87 -8.46
N GLU A 284 -31.08 7.82 -7.53
CA GLU A 284 -30.12 8.92 -7.57
C GLU A 284 -28.68 8.39 -7.60
N GLN A 285 -28.35 7.42 -6.74
CA GLN A 285 -27.05 6.75 -6.78
C GLN A 285 -26.81 5.98 -8.09
N ARG A 286 -27.81 5.25 -8.60
CA ARG A 286 -27.69 4.58 -9.90
C ARG A 286 -27.40 5.57 -11.03
N ASP A 287 -28.13 6.67 -11.06
CA ASP A 287 -28.12 7.63 -12.17
C ASP A 287 -26.88 8.52 -12.15
N MET A 288 -26.34 8.83 -10.96
CA MET A 288 -25.02 9.46 -10.79
C MET A 288 -23.91 8.60 -11.42
N TRP A 289 -23.88 7.30 -11.12
CA TRP A 289 -22.87 6.38 -11.67
C TRP A 289 -23.04 6.07 -13.16
N LYS A 290 -24.24 6.25 -13.72
CA LYS A 290 -24.45 6.12 -15.18
C LYS A 290 -23.89 7.30 -15.97
N THR A 291 -23.91 8.50 -15.38
CA THR A 291 -23.42 9.72 -16.02
C THR A 291 -21.89 9.70 -16.17
N ASP A 292 -21.17 9.33 -15.10
CA ASP A 292 -19.70 9.25 -15.11
C ASP A 292 -19.15 8.18 -16.09
N VAL A 293 -19.88 7.06 -16.25
CA VAL A 293 -19.51 6.00 -17.21
C VAL A 293 -19.81 6.42 -18.65
N MET A 294 -20.88 7.19 -18.91
CA MET A 294 -21.19 7.70 -20.25
C MET A 294 -20.18 8.76 -20.72
N GLU A 295 -19.77 9.69 -19.86
CA GLU A 295 -18.73 10.68 -20.19
C GLU A 295 -17.38 10.02 -20.49
N ALA A 296 -17.03 8.96 -19.76
CA ALA A 296 -15.83 8.17 -20.02
C ALA A 296 -15.90 7.36 -21.33
N THR A 297 -17.09 6.96 -21.80
CA THR A 297 -17.25 6.23 -23.07
C THR A 297 -17.39 7.13 -24.30
N ASP A 298 -18.02 8.30 -24.18
CA ASP A 298 -18.14 9.26 -25.31
C ASP A 298 -16.79 9.90 -25.65
N ALA A 299 -15.92 10.13 -24.65
CA ALA A 299 -14.54 10.58 -24.88
C ALA A 299 -13.67 9.56 -25.65
N VAL A 300 -14.05 8.28 -25.64
CA VAL A 300 -13.35 7.20 -26.36
C VAL A 300 -13.98 6.94 -27.73
N ALA A 301 -15.27 7.24 -27.90
CA ALA A 301 -15.99 7.10 -29.17
C ALA A 301 -15.65 8.23 -30.16
N ASP A 302 -15.48 9.47 -29.70
CA ASP A 302 -15.06 10.62 -30.55
C ASP A 302 -13.63 10.45 -31.09
N ALA A 303 -12.78 9.70 -30.39
CA ALA A 303 -11.45 9.31 -30.86
C ALA A 303 -11.45 8.21 -31.95
N SER A 304 -12.63 7.70 -32.35
CA SER A 304 -12.73 6.52 -33.21
C SER A 304 -13.47 6.71 -34.54
N TYR A 305 -13.85 7.93 -34.92
CA TYR A 305 -14.49 8.18 -36.22
C TYR A 305 -14.24 9.58 -36.83
N ASP A 306 -12.99 9.88 -37.21
CA ASP A 306 -12.72 10.67 -38.43
C ASP A 306 -11.35 10.29 -39.02
N GLY A 307 -11.36 9.91 -40.29
CA GLY A 307 -10.22 9.42 -41.05
C GLY A 307 -9.39 10.53 -41.68
N SER A 308 -8.83 11.44 -40.87
CA SER A 308 -7.92 12.50 -41.34
C SER A 308 -6.55 12.45 -40.67
N ALA A 309 -5.91 11.27 -40.64
CA ALA A 309 -4.55 11.10 -40.11
C ALA A 309 -3.43 11.46 -41.10
N THR A 310 -3.72 12.24 -42.17
CA THR A 310 -2.70 12.67 -43.14
C THR A 310 -2.50 14.18 -43.26
N ASP A 311 -3.20 15.02 -42.50
CA ASP A 311 -2.95 16.48 -42.49
C ASP A 311 -2.32 17.02 -41.19
N ALA A 312 -2.39 16.30 -40.07
CA ALA A 312 -1.77 16.74 -38.82
C ALA A 312 -0.24 16.55 -38.76
N ALA A 313 0.35 15.87 -39.76
CA ALA A 313 1.81 15.74 -39.89
C ALA A 313 2.43 16.87 -40.73
N ALA A 314 1.63 17.67 -41.44
CA ALA A 314 2.13 18.82 -42.19
C ALA A 314 2.22 20.08 -41.31
N ASP A 315 1.40 20.20 -40.26
CA ASP A 315 1.34 21.40 -39.41
C ASP A 315 2.21 21.30 -38.13
N ALA A 316 2.79 20.13 -37.85
CA ALA A 316 3.75 19.94 -36.75
C ALA A 316 5.23 20.01 -37.22
N ALA A 317 5.47 20.34 -38.49
CA ALA A 317 6.81 20.50 -39.04
C ALA A 317 7.31 21.97 -39.04
N ASP A 318 6.48 22.94 -38.64
CA ASP A 318 6.86 24.36 -38.58
C ASP A 318 6.97 24.94 -37.16
N ALA A 319 6.73 24.11 -36.12
CA ALA A 319 6.88 24.54 -34.72
C ALA A 319 8.12 23.92 -34.07
N SER A 320 9.22 24.67 -34.19
CA SER A 320 10.35 24.77 -33.26
C SER A 320 11.21 23.53 -32.99
N TYR A 321 12.31 23.44 -33.74
CA TYR A 321 13.70 23.54 -33.24
C TYR A 321 13.89 23.48 -31.70
N ASP A 322 14.01 22.29 -31.13
CA ASP A 322 14.69 22.06 -29.84
C ASP A 322 15.11 20.58 -29.74
N GLY A 323 16.38 20.32 -29.41
CA GLY A 323 17.10 19.04 -29.49
C GLY A 323 16.63 17.92 -28.54
N SER A 324 15.47 18.06 -27.90
CA SER A 324 15.02 17.19 -26.81
C SER A 324 14.69 15.73 -27.20
N ALA A 325 14.48 15.42 -28.48
CA ALA A 325 14.16 14.05 -28.89
C ALA A 325 15.38 13.12 -28.97
N ALA A 326 16.58 13.66 -29.18
CA ALA A 326 17.82 12.88 -29.21
C ALA A 326 18.31 12.54 -27.79
N ASP A 327 18.13 13.46 -26.84
CA ASP A 327 18.58 13.30 -25.46
C ASP A 327 17.77 12.25 -24.69
N VAL A 328 16.46 12.13 -24.97
CA VAL A 328 15.59 11.13 -24.34
C VAL A 328 15.93 9.70 -24.80
N ALA A 329 16.46 9.53 -26.02
CA ALA A 329 16.88 8.22 -26.51
C ALA A 329 18.24 7.78 -25.94
N ALA A 330 19.17 8.74 -25.73
CA ALA A 330 20.46 8.48 -25.11
C ALA A 330 20.31 8.11 -23.61
N ASP A 331 19.45 8.82 -22.87
CA ASP A 331 19.19 8.54 -21.45
C ASP A 331 18.57 7.15 -21.23
N ALA A 332 17.72 6.69 -22.15
CA ALA A 332 17.12 5.37 -22.08
C ALA A 332 18.14 4.24 -22.35
N ALA A 333 19.12 4.48 -23.23
CA ALA A 333 20.19 3.52 -23.54
C ALA A 333 21.19 3.39 -22.38
N ASP A 334 21.58 4.51 -21.75
CA ASP A 334 22.47 4.52 -20.58
C ASP A 334 21.81 3.87 -19.35
N ALA A 335 20.51 4.06 -19.15
CA ALA A 335 19.76 3.39 -18.09
C ALA A 335 19.72 1.87 -18.29
N ALA A 336 19.57 1.39 -19.53
CA ALA A 336 19.57 -0.03 -19.85
C ALA A 336 20.97 -0.67 -19.70
N ALA A 337 22.03 0.04 -20.10
CA ALA A 337 23.42 -0.41 -19.93
C ALA A 337 23.81 -0.51 -18.44
N ASN A 338 23.44 0.48 -17.63
CA ASN A 338 23.71 0.48 -16.19
C ASN A 338 22.92 -0.62 -15.44
N ALA A 339 21.68 -0.90 -15.85
CA ALA A 339 20.89 -2.00 -15.30
C ALA A 339 21.51 -3.38 -15.62
N ALA A 340 22.10 -3.54 -16.81
CA ALA A 340 22.79 -4.77 -17.20
C ALA A 340 24.09 -4.98 -16.40
N VAL A 341 24.87 -3.92 -16.18
CA VAL A 341 26.12 -3.98 -15.37
C VAL A 341 25.81 -4.30 -13.91
N ALA A 342 24.78 -3.67 -13.33
CA ALA A 342 24.34 -3.93 -11.96
C ALA A 342 23.83 -5.38 -11.75
N ALA A 343 23.23 -5.99 -12.76
CA ALA A 343 22.79 -7.38 -12.72
C ALA A 343 23.97 -8.38 -12.77
N THR A 344 25.05 -8.05 -13.49
CA THR A 344 26.27 -8.89 -13.52
C THR A 344 27.12 -8.80 -12.26
N ASP A 345 27.23 -7.62 -11.63
CA ASP A 345 28.01 -7.46 -10.40
C ASP A 345 27.36 -8.19 -9.21
N TYR A 346 26.02 -8.14 -9.09
CA TYR A 346 25.28 -8.83 -8.02
C TYR A 346 25.29 -10.36 -8.15
N ALA A 347 25.46 -10.87 -9.37
CA ALA A 347 25.48 -12.32 -9.64
C ALA A 347 26.85 -12.97 -9.33
N SER A 348 27.93 -12.19 -9.23
CA SER A 348 29.29 -12.71 -9.07
C SER A 348 29.66 -13.16 -7.64
N GLU A 349 28.85 -12.78 -6.64
CA GLU A 349 29.08 -13.07 -5.22
C GLU A 349 28.14 -14.15 -4.64
N ASP A 350 27.17 -14.66 -5.41
CA ASP A 350 26.26 -15.72 -4.99
C ASP A 350 26.78 -17.11 -5.39
N PRO A 351 27.05 -18.03 -4.44
CA PRO A 351 27.45 -19.40 -4.76
C PRO A 351 26.42 -20.19 -5.59
N ALA A 352 25.16 -19.74 -5.69
CA ALA A 352 24.16 -20.27 -6.60
C ALA A 352 24.43 -19.94 -8.09
N TYR A 353 25.26 -18.93 -8.36
CA TYR A 353 25.68 -18.51 -9.70
C TYR A 353 27.01 -19.13 -10.16
N ASP A 354 27.55 -20.09 -9.40
CA ASP A 354 28.66 -20.93 -9.84
C ASP A 354 28.19 -21.90 -10.94
N ARG A 355 28.49 -21.53 -12.20
CA ARG A 355 28.17 -22.29 -13.40
C ARG A 355 28.70 -23.74 -13.37
N SER A 356 29.69 -24.05 -12.52
CA SER A 356 30.20 -25.41 -12.37
C SER A 356 29.21 -26.38 -11.71
N ASN A 357 28.19 -25.85 -11.00
CA ASN A 357 27.15 -26.62 -10.32
C ASN A 357 25.89 -26.82 -11.19
N TRP A 358 25.85 -26.26 -12.40
CA TRP A 358 24.67 -26.27 -13.25
C TRP A 358 24.60 -27.51 -14.15
N SER A 359 23.39 -27.93 -14.48
CA SER A 359 23.21 -29.00 -15.45
C SER A 359 23.63 -28.53 -16.86
N ALA A 360 24.05 -29.45 -17.73
CA ALA A 360 24.39 -29.12 -19.12
C ALA A 360 23.23 -28.48 -19.89
N ALA A 361 21.98 -28.77 -19.51
CA ALA A 361 20.80 -28.17 -20.12
C ALA A 361 20.59 -26.72 -19.67
N ASP A 362 20.84 -26.43 -18.39
CA ASP A 362 20.70 -25.07 -17.84
C ASP A 362 21.84 -24.16 -18.34
N LEU A 363 23.07 -24.68 -18.41
CA LEU A 363 24.20 -23.99 -19.03
C LEU A 363 23.88 -23.60 -20.47
N LYS A 364 23.40 -24.55 -21.28
CA LYS A 364 23.03 -24.31 -22.66
C LYS A 364 21.91 -23.26 -22.79
N ARG A 365 20.91 -23.30 -21.91
CA ARG A 365 19.80 -22.34 -21.91
C ARG A 365 20.27 -20.92 -21.59
N VAL A 366 21.20 -20.77 -20.66
CA VAL A 366 21.76 -19.45 -20.32
C VAL A 366 22.68 -18.94 -21.41
N GLU A 367 23.53 -19.78 -21.98
CA GLU A 367 24.36 -19.43 -23.14
C GLU A 367 23.52 -18.96 -24.34
N ASP A 368 22.41 -19.66 -24.63
CA ASP A 368 21.50 -19.29 -25.71
C ASP A 368 20.81 -17.92 -25.43
N LEU A 369 20.47 -17.63 -24.17
CA LEU A 369 19.88 -16.35 -23.75
C LEU A 369 20.90 -15.20 -23.77
N GLU A 370 22.14 -15.45 -23.35
CA GLU A 370 23.23 -14.48 -23.41
C GLU A 370 23.56 -14.13 -24.87
N ALA A 371 23.60 -15.12 -25.76
CA ALA A 371 23.79 -14.91 -27.19
C ALA A 371 22.64 -14.10 -27.81
N ALA A 372 21.38 -14.40 -27.42
CA ALA A 372 20.22 -13.65 -27.89
C ALA A 372 20.23 -12.20 -27.40
N SER A 373 20.63 -11.97 -26.14
CA SER A 373 20.77 -10.64 -25.56
C SER A 373 21.86 -9.82 -26.26
N ALA A 374 23.03 -10.44 -26.50
CA ALA A 374 24.12 -9.79 -27.22
C ALA A 374 23.71 -9.41 -28.66
N ALA A 375 23.02 -10.31 -29.37
CA ALA A 375 22.51 -10.02 -30.70
C ALA A 375 21.48 -8.88 -30.72
N ALA A 376 20.59 -8.83 -29.72
CA ALA A 376 19.62 -7.74 -29.59
C ALA A 376 20.29 -6.38 -29.31
N ALA A 377 21.34 -6.36 -28.46
CA ALA A 377 22.11 -5.15 -28.19
C ALA A 377 22.84 -4.65 -29.44
N THR A 378 23.46 -5.54 -30.22
CA THR A 378 24.10 -5.17 -31.50
C THR A 378 23.09 -4.61 -32.49
N ALA A 379 21.92 -5.25 -32.64
CA ALA A 379 20.87 -4.76 -33.54
C ALA A 379 20.32 -3.39 -33.15
N TYR A 380 20.24 -3.10 -31.85
CA TYR A 380 19.84 -1.78 -31.35
C TYR A 380 20.85 -0.69 -31.77
N LEU A 381 22.15 -0.93 -31.54
CA LEU A 381 23.20 0.03 -31.89
C LEU A 381 23.29 0.26 -33.40
N GLU A 382 23.08 -0.78 -34.21
CA GLU A 382 23.01 -0.65 -35.67
C GLU A 382 21.81 0.20 -36.12
N ALA A 383 20.64 0.00 -35.51
CA ALA A 383 19.43 0.78 -35.80
C ALA A 383 19.59 2.26 -35.40
N GLU A 384 20.26 2.53 -34.27
CA GLU A 384 20.58 3.87 -33.81
C GLU A 384 21.54 4.58 -34.79
N ALA A 385 22.60 3.89 -35.21
CA ALA A 385 23.55 4.41 -36.19
C ALA A 385 22.88 4.70 -37.55
N GLU A 386 21.95 3.84 -37.99
CA GLU A 386 21.19 4.05 -39.23
C GLU A 386 20.24 5.26 -39.11
N ALA A 387 19.58 5.43 -37.97
CA ALA A 387 18.71 6.58 -37.70
C ALA A 387 19.51 7.89 -37.69
N ALA A 388 20.68 7.91 -37.04
CA ALA A 388 21.58 9.06 -37.00
C ALA A 388 22.11 9.43 -38.40
N ASN A 389 22.46 8.45 -39.23
CA ASN A 389 22.90 8.69 -40.60
C ASN A 389 21.78 9.26 -41.47
N LYS A 390 20.55 8.73 -41.37
CA LYS A 390 19.37 9.28 -42.07
C LYS A 390 19.05 10.71 -41.64
N ALA A 391 19.26 11.05 -40.36
CA ALA A 391 19.10 12.41 -39.87
C ALA A 391 20.14 13.37 -40.48
N ARG A 392 21.41 12.93 -40.59
CA ARG A 392 22.49 13.70 -41.24
C ARG A 392 22.24 13.93 -42.74
N GLU A 393 21.80 12.90 -43.47
CA GLU A 393 21.45 13.05 -44.90
C GLU A 393 20.31 14.04 -45.15
N ARG A 394 19.41 14.22 -44.18
CA ARG A 394 18.32 15.21 -44.25
C ARG A 394 18.82 16.63 -44.01
N LEU A 395 19.83 16.80 -43.16
CA LEU A 395 20.46 18.10 -42.88
C LEU A 395 21.34 18.58 -44.06
N ASP A 396 22.08 17.68 -44.71
CA ASP A 396 22.93 18.02 -45.87
C ASP A 396 22.13 18.34 -47.15
N LYS A 397 20.82 18.07 -47.18
CA LYS A 397 19.92 18.39 -48.30
C LYS A 397 19.08 19.66 -48.09
N ALA A 398 19.22 20.35 -46.96
CA ALA A 398 18.59 21.64 -46.76
C ALA A 398 19.31 22.71 -47.61
N PRO A 399 18.62 23.46 -48.49
CA PRO A 399 19.26 24.46 -49.33
C PRO A 399 19.83 25.59 -48.47
N SER A 400 21.09 25.94 -48.73
CA SER A 400 21.76 27.08 -48.10
C SER A 400 21.10 28.39 -48.55
N GLU A 401 20.54 29.14 -47.60
CA GLU A 401 20.35 30.59 -47.71
C GLU A 401 21.34 31.33 -46.80
#